data_AF-A0AAV8DUE9-F1
#
_entry.id   AF-A0AAV8DUE9-F1
#
_cell.length_a   1.000
_cell.length_b   1.000
_cell.length_c   1.000
_cell.angle_alpha   90.00
_cell.angle_beta   90.00
_cell.angle_gamma   90.00
#
_symmetry.space_group_name_H-M   'P 1'
#
loop_
_entity.id
_entity.type
_entity.pdbx_description
1 polymer ?
#
loop_
_entity_poly.entity_id
_entity_poly.type
_entity_poly.pdbx_seq_one_letter_code
_entity_poly.pdbx_strand_id
1 'polypeptide(L)'
;MVVWSDLTNDILKHITSFLAFPDHYRFGAVCENWRSVSKQRRYPPAPQLLWLVLKEEKETRKHKFYSLPDGKHYSIEIPELHGRYICGSSHGWLFAVDIKINGIFVNPFTREC
;
A
#
# COMPACT_ATOMS: atom_id res chain seq x y z
N MET A 1 -25.77 18.51 13.66
CA MET A 1 -24.47 17.80 13.66
C MET A 1 -24.46 16.92 12.42
N VAL A 2 -23.52 17.12 11.50
CA VAL A 2 -23.47 16.33 10.26
C VAL A 2 -22.81 15.00 10.57
N VAL A 3 -23.52 13.91 10.30
CA VAL A 3 -23.04 12.56 10.52
C VAL A 3 -22.29 12.13 9.27
N TRP A 4 -20.96 12.14 9.33
CA TRP A 4 -20.09 11.79 8.20
C TRP A 4 -20.26 10.33 7.72
N SER A 5 -20.82 9.45 8.57
CA SER A 5 -21.15 8.07 8.16
C SER A 5 -22.32 7.99 7.18
N ASP A 6 -23.12 9.04 7.03
CA ASP A 6 -24.32 9.07 6.16
C ASP A 6 -24.01 9.64 4.77
N LEU A 7 -22.73 9.93 4.48
CA LEU A 7 -22.29 10.32 3.13
C LEU A 7 -22.63 9.24 2.10
N THR A 8 -23.08 9.67 0.93
CA THR A 8 -23.35 8.76 -0.18
C THR A 8 -22.06 8.09 -0.66
N ASN A 9 -22.19 6.87 -1.18
CA ASN A 9 -21.05 6.11 -1.68
C ASN A 9 -20.28 6.86 -2.78
N ASP A 10 -20.94 7.70 -3.57
CA ASP A 10 -20.30 8.48 -4.63
C ASP A 10 -19.34 9.53 -4.06
N ILE A 11 -19.74 10.21 -2.98
CA ILE A 11 -18.86 11.18 -2.29
C ILE A 11 -17.71 10.44 -1.62
N LEU A 12 -17.98 9.31 -0.94
CA LEU A 12 -16.94 8.50 -0.32
C LEU A 12 -15.92 8.01 -1.36
N LYS A 13 -16.37 7.52 -2.52
CA LYS A 13 -15.50 7.14 -3.64
C LYS A 13 -14.68 8.34 -4.13
N HIS A 14 -15.30 9.50 -4.27
CA HIS A 14 -14.60 10.71 -4.69
C HIS A 14 -13.49 11.09 -3.69
N ILE A 15 -13.79 11.10 -2.39
CA ILE A 15 -12.80 11.34 -1.33
C ILE A 15 -11.64 10.34 -1.43
N THR A 16 -11.93 9.04 -1.55
CA THR A 16 -10.87 8.01 -1.65
C THR A 16 -9.92 8.21 -2.83
N SER A 17 -10.38 8.88 -3.90
CA SER A 17 -9.54 9.16 -5.06
C SER A 17 -8.40 10.13 -4.75
N PHE A 18 -8.57 11.03 -3.76
CA PHE A 18 -7.57 12.01 -3.34
C PHE A 18 -6.66 11.53 -2.21
N LEU A 19 -7.03 10.47 -1.49
CA LEU A 19 -6.28 10.02 -0.32
C LEU A 19 -5.00 9.30 -0.71
N ALA A 20 -3.90 9.67 -0.05
CA ALA A 20 -2.65 8.91 -0.07
C ALA A 20 -2.86 7.50 0.51
N PHE A 21 -1.95 6.58 0.20
CA PHE A 21 -2.09 5.19 0.62
C PHE A 21 -2.33 5.00 2.14
N PRO A 22 -1.56 5.64 3.06
CA PRO A 22 -1.80 5.49 4.49
C PRO A 22 -3.18 5.98 4.93
N ASP A 23 -3.65 7.07 4.33
CA ASP A 23 -4.92 7.68 4.69
C ASP A 23 -6.09 6.90 4.09
N HIS A 24 -5.90 6.28 2.93
CA HIS A 24 -6.86 5.33 2.36
C HIS A 24 -7.05 4.10 3.26
N TYR A 25 -5.96 3.58 3.84
CA TYR A 25 -6.06 2.48 4.80
C TYR A 25 -6.84 2.90 6.06
N ARG A 26 -6.53 4.09 6.61
CA ARG A 26 -7.25 4.66 7.78
C ARG A 26 -8.72 4.96 7.47
N PHE A 27 -9.03 5.39 6.25
CA PHE A 27 -10.40 5.63 5.80
C PHE A 27 -11.28 4.38 5.94
N GLY A 28 -10.76 3.21 5.55
CA GLY A 28 -11.47 1.94 5.73
C GLY A 28 -11.64 1.49 7.19
N ALA A 29 -10.97 2.13 8.15
CA ALA A 29 -11.09 1.82 9.57
C ALA A 29 -12.21 2.60 10.30
N VAL A 30 -12.88 3.54 9.62
CA VAL A 30 -13.92 4.40 10.23
C VAL A 30 -15.20 3.62 10.56
N CYS A 31 -15.81 2.97 9.57
CA CYS A 31 -17.00 2.14 9.74
C CYS A 31 -17.13 1.11 8.60
N GLU A 32 -18.10 0.20 8.68
CA GLU A 32 -18.32 -0.84 7.67
C GLU A 32 -18.62 -0.27 6.28
N ASN A 33 -19.40 0.82 6.19
CA ASN A 33 -19.72 1.47 4.93
C ASN A 33 -18.46 2.02 4.23
N TRP A 34 -17.62 2.76 4.97
CA TRP A 34 -16.37 3.31 4.47
C TRP A 34 -15.37 2.20 4.09
N ARG A 35 -15.32 1.13 4.89
CA ARG A 35 -14.53 -0.07 4.57
C ARG A 35 -14.96 -0.71 3.25
N SER A 36 -16.27 -0.83 3.01
CA SER A 36 -16.82 -1.38 1.78
C SER A 36 -16.41 -0.55 0.57
N VAL A 37 -16.55 0.78 0.65
CA VAL A 37 -16.12 1.70 -0.42
C VAL A 37 -14.61 1.64 -0.66
N SER A 38 -13.81 1.61 0.40
CA SER A 38 -12.35 1.50 0.32
C SER A 38 -11.89 0.24 -0.42
N LYS A 39 -12.57 -0.90 -0.22
CA LYS A 39 -12.29 -2.17 -0.92
C LYS A 39 -12.64 -2.15 -2.40
N GLN A 40 -13.58 -1.31 -2.83
CA GLN A 40 -13.97 -1.23 -4.25
C GLN A 40 -12.91 -0.56 -5.13
N ARG A 41 -11.89 0.03 -4.50
CA ARG A 41 -10.79 0.67 -5.20
C ARG A 41 -9.91 -0.37 -5.88
N ARG A 42 -10.05 -0.49 -7.21
CA ARG A 42 -9.25 -1.41 -8.04
C ARG A 42 -7.82 -0.93 -8.31
N TYR A 43 -7.56 0.36 -8.15
CA TYR A 43 -6.26 0.95 -8.45
C TYR A 43 -5.83 1.90 -7.34
N PRO A 44 -4.56 1.86 -6.89
CA PRO A 44 -4.03 2.91 -6.04
C PRO A 44 -4.24 4.27 -6.72
N PRO A 45 -4.29 5.39 -5.97
CA PRO A 45 -4.46 6.71 -6.57
C PRO A 45 -3.43 6.92 -7.67
N ALA A 46 -3.80 7.70 -8.70
CA ALA A 46 -2.85 8.31 -9.64
C ALA A 46 -1.63 8.81 -8.87
N PRO A 47 -0.41 8.62 -9.40
CA PRO A 47 0.77 8.19 -8.66
C PRO A 47 1.01 9.04 -7.42
N GLN A 48 0.41 8.63 -6.30
CA GLN A 48 0.71 9.23 -5.02
C GLN A 48 1.91 8.48 -4.43
N LEU A 49 3.04 8.88 -5.01
CA LEU A 49 4.34 9.06 -4.38
C LEU A 49 5.26 7.85 -4.35
N LEU A 50 6.49 8.15 -4.76
CA LEU A 50 7.65 7.28 -4.79
C LEU A 50 7.95 6.82 -3.36
N TRP A 51 7.31 5.73 -2.95
CA TRP A 51 7.73 5.02 -1.76
C TRP A 51 9.05 4.34 -2.10
N LEU A 52 10.14 4.86 -1.55
CA LEU A 52 11.44 4.25 -1.75
C LEU A 52 11.48 2.99 -0.89
N VAL A 53 11.59 1.84 -1.56
CA VAL A 53 11.79 0.58 -0.86
C VAL A 53 13.25 0.50 -0.47
N LEU A 54 13.50 0.47 0.84
CA LEU A 54 14.82 0.29 1.41
C LEU A 54 15.09 -1.20 1.62
N LYS A 55 16.38 -1.53 1.74
CA LYS A 55 16.84 -2.91 1.95
C LYS A 55 16.16 -3.55 3.18
N GLU A 56 15.89 -4.84 3.08
CA GLU A 56 15.46 -5.68 4.20
C GLU A 56 16.41 -5.55 5.39
N GLU A 57 15.84 -5.28 6.56
CA GLU A 57 16.56 -5.32 7.83
C GLU A 57 16.64 -6.78 8.30
N LYS A 58 17.83 -7.38 8.24
CA LYS A 58 18.04 -8.82 8.47
C LYS A 58 17.57 -9.31 9.84
N GLU A 59 17.62 -8.45 10.85
CA GLU A 59 17.24 -8.78 12.23
C GLU A 59 15.73 -8.83 12.42
N THR A 60 15.00 -7.88 11.80
CA THR A 60 13.56 -7.72 11.99
C THR A 60 12.74 -8.36 10.87
N ARG A 61 13.38 -8.73 9.75
CA ARG A 61 12.74 -9.19 8.50
C ARG A 61 11.70 -8.21 7.96
N LYS A 62 11.84 -6.93 8.31
CA LYS A 62 10.97 -5.85 7.86
C LYS A 62 11.60 -5.11 6.69
N HIS A 63 10.74 -4.73 5.76
CA HIS A 63 11.07 -3.83 4.68
C HIS A 63 10.69 -2.41 5.11
N LYS A 64 11.64 -1.49 5.00
CA LYS A 64 11.42 -0.07 5.29
C LYS A 64 11.01 0.63 4.00
N PHE A 65 9.94 1.39 4.07
CA PHE A 65 9.45 2.23 3.00
C PHE A 65 9.59 3.67 3.43
N TYR A 66 10.22 4.49 2.61
CA TYR A 66 10.30 5.93 2.84
C TYR A 66 9.27 6.65 1.99
N SER A 67 8.41 7.39 2.64
CA SER A 67 7.33 8.15 2.02
C SER A 67 7.78 9.61 1.88
N LEU A 68 7.97 10.06 0.63
CA LEU A 68 8.30 11.46 0.33
C LEU A 68 7.27 12.51 0.82
N PRO A 69 5.94 12.26 0.76
CA PRO A 69 4.91 13.24 1.16
C PRO A 69 5.02 13.74 2.58
N ASP A 70 5.24 12.81 3.50
CA ASP A 70 5.20 13.04 4.93
C ASP A 70 6.58 12.91 5.57
N GLY A 71 7.61 12.55 4.79
CA GLY A 71 8.97 12.35 5.24
C GLY A 71 9.12 11.22 6.25
N LYS A 72 8.19 10.25 6.25
CA LYS A 72 8.15 9.18 7.26
C LYS A 72 8.65 7.85 6.73
N HIS A 73 9.16 7.06 7.67
CA HIS A 73 9.50 5.67 7.46
C HIS A 73 8.36 4.78 7.93
N TYR A 74 7.96 3.85 7.07
CA TYR A 74 6.99 2.81 7.33
C TYR A 74 7.70 1.46 7.32
N SER A 75 7.47 0.62 8.33
CA SER A 75 8.05 -0.72 8.37
C SER A 75 6.94 -1.75 8.16
N ILE A 76 7.07 -2.55 7.10
CA ILE A 76 6.09 -3.57 6.72
C ILE A 76 6.83 -4.90 6.62
N GLU A 77 6.28 -5.94 7.22
CA GLU A 77 6.74 -7.31 7.01
C GLU A 77 6.06 -7.87 5.77
N ILE A 78 6.87 -8.34 4.81
CA ILE A 78 6.42 -8.94 3.54
C ILE A 78 7.18 -10.25 3.40
N PRO A 79 6.62 -11.37 3.89
CA PRO A 79 7.29 -12.67 3.93
C PRO A 79 7.79 -13.14 2.56
N GLU A 80 7.07 -12.81 1.50
CA GLU A 80 7.35 -13.25 0.15
C GLU A 80 8.65 -12.64 -0.41
N LEU A 81 9.07 -11.50 0.13
CA LEU A 81 10.31 -10.80 -0.23
C LEU A 81 11.52 -11.25 0.59
N HIS A 82 11.36 -12.06 1.64
CA HIS A 82 12.48 -12.49 2.48
C HIS A 82 13.55 -13.20 1.65
N GLY A 83 14.79 -12.70 1.71
CA GLY A 83 15.91 -13.26 0.95
C GLY A 83 15.84 -13.04 -0.58
N ARG A 84 14.97 -12.14 -1.05
CA ARG A 84 14.87 -11.75 -2.47
C ARG A 84 15.38 -10.34 -2.72
N TYR A 85 15.85 -10.10 -3.93
CA TYR A 85 16.26 -8.78 -4.41
C TYR A 85 15.13 -8.17 -5.22
N ILE A 86 14.75 -6.93 -4.88
CA ILE A 86 13.78 -6.17 -5.66
C ILE A 86 14.49 -5.62 -6.91
N CYS A 87 14.00 -6.01 -8.08
CA CYS A 87 14.57 -5.67 -9.38
C CYS A 87 13.75 -4.62 -10.13
N GLY A 88 12.51 -4.36 -9.73
CA GLY A 88 11.65 -3.37 -10.38
C GLY A 88 10.35 -3.14 -9.65
N SER A 89 9.64 -2.10 -10.06
CA SER A 89 8.30 -1.80 -9.56
C SER A 89 7.40 -1.24 -10.67
N SER A 90 6.10 -1.52 -10.59
CA SER A 90 5.10 -1.01 -11.55
C SER A 90 3.71 -1.05 -10.93
N HIS A 91 2.95 0.05 -10.97
CA HIS A 91 1.55 0.10 -10.52
C HIS A 91 1.32 -0.47 -9.10
N GLY A 92 2.26 -0.26 -8.17
CA GLY A 92 2.21 -0.77 -6.80
C GLY A 92 2.73 -2.20 -6.62
N TRP A 93 3.08 -2.89 -7.71
CA TRP A 93 3.73 -4.20 -7.68
C TRP A 93 5.24 -4.06 -7.59
N LEU A 94 5.86 -5.00 -6.88
CA LEU A 94 7.30 -5.21 -6.82
C LEU A 94 7.65 -6.50 -7.55
N PHE A 95 8.64 -6.43 -8.44
CA PHE A 95 9.25 -7.62 -9.02
C PHE A 95 10.49 -7.97 -8.21
N ALA A 96 10.56 -9.18 -7.68
CA ALA A 96 11.67 -9.63 -6.85
C ALA A 96 12.17 -11.02 -7.24
N VAL A 97 13.48 -11.23 -7.16
CA VAL A 97 14.14 -12.49 -7.54
C VAL A 97 14.95 -13.06 -6.37
N ASP A 98 14.95 -14.38 -6.22
CA ASP A 98 15.87 -15.05 -5.29
C ASP A 98 17.26 -15.27 -5.90
N ILE A 99 18.17 -15.90 -5.13
CA ILE A 99 19.53 -16.24 -5.60
C ILE A 99 19.57 -17.24 -6.78
N LYS A 100 18.46 -17.94 -7.05
CA LYS A 100 18.29 -18.88 -8.17
C LYS A 100 17.57 -18.22 -9.36
N ILE A 101 17.31 -16.91 -9.30
CA ILE A 101 16.60 -16.14 -10.32
C ILE A 101 15.12 -16.54 -10.43
N ASN A 102 14.52 -17.12 -9.38
CA ASN A 102 13.07 -17.32 -9.35
C ASN A 102 12.39 -15.99 -9.06
N GLY A 103 11.65 -15.47 -10.03
CA GLY A 103 10.92 -14.21 -9.94
C GLY A 103 9.53 -14.35 -9.33
N ILE A 104 9.12 -13.34 -8.55
CA ILE A 104 7.75 -13.16 -8.08
C ILE A 104 7.30 -11.72 -8.32
N PHE A 105 6.00 -11.55 -8.46
CA PHE A 105 5.34 -10.26 -8.31
C PHE A 105 4.64 -10.23 -6.97
N VAL A 106 4.84 -9.17 -6.20
CA VAL A 106 4.12 -8.98 -4.94
C VAL A 106 3.64 -7.55 -4.84
N ASN A 107 2.41 -7.39 -4.39
CA ASN A 107 1.89 -6.10 -3.99
C ASN A 107 1.99 -5.98 -2.46
N PRO A 108 2.95 -5.19 -1.92
CA PRO A 108 3.19 -5.10 -0.48
C PRO A 108 2.01 -4.51 0.30
N PHE A 109 1.05 -3.91 -0.40
CA PHE A 109 -0.08 -3.18 0.17
C PHE A 109 -1.38 -3.98 0.15
N THR A 110 -1.61 -4.76 -0.91
CA THR A 110 -2.77 -5.65 -1.01
C THR A 110 -2.48 -7.07 -0.54
N ARG A 111 -1.19 -7.44 -0.40
CA ARG A 111 -0.70 -8.80 -0.11
C ARG A 111 -1.06 -9.83 -1.18
N GLU A 112 -1.28 -9.37 -2.41
CA GLU A 112 -1.45 -10.23 -3.57
C GLU A 112 -0.07 -10.66 -4.10
N CYS A 113 0.05 -11.94 -4.48
CA CYS A 113 1.27 -12.58 -4.98
C CYS A 113 0.96 -13.43 -6.22
#